data_AF-D8TBY8-F1
#
_entry.id   AF-D8TBY8-F1
#
_cell.length_a   1.000
_cell.length_b   1.000
_cell.length_c   1.000
_cell.angle_alpha   90.00
_cell.angle_beta   90.00
_cell.angle_gamma   90.00
#
_symmetry.space_group_name_H-M   'P 1'
#
loop_
_entity.id
_entity.type
_entity.pdbx_description
1 polymer ?
#
loop_
_entity_poly.entity_id
_entity_poly.type
_entity_poly.pdbx_seq_one_letter_code
_entity_poly.pdbx_strand_id
1 'polypeptide(L)'
;MNFHLSFLLLEILVFLRAVALNSPPPLTLRPIPSWRKLQFHSRRLSMFFHFGVNTFTDSERGSGHESPSIFNPERLNASQWMEAAQSAGAQLVILTVKHHDGFCLWPSAYTNFSVASSSWRGGKGDVVAEFVAAARERGLDVGFYLSPWDLHESCYGDTLLYNEFYLAQLRELLTGYGPISEVWLDGAKSPTAVNMSYDFELWFDTIHQLQPGANIFSDAGPDIRWVGNEYGEAGQPCWAMANRSSITIGRSDGQYLMSGESAGTDWLPPECDMSIRPGWFWHRNEAPKSLEQLLDVFYKSSARNCLLLLNVPPNSSGLIDESDFQTLERFSSAIDSIFSVNLAANPLSVTASSVRSSSFGPKQILDERMETFWAPMQGESTGWIELDLGKVSKFNALEIREPVNMGQRVKEYHVEAWDSELGWYLVSNGSTIGYRKVDRLEEDQECAARLVRLLIDASRGDPLICFFGLYFDMYNLRHLSSI
;
A
#
# COMPACT_ATOMS: atom_id res chain seq x y z
N MET A 1 -20.67 13.46 -88.64
CA MET A 1 -21.24 12.31 -87.91
C MET A 1 -20.48 12.19 -86.61
N ASN A 2 -21.15 12.49 -85.50
CA ASN A 2 -20.67 12.40 -84.12
C ASN A 2 -20.41 10.95 -83.72
N PHE A 3 -19.47 10.72 -82.79
CA PHE A 3 -19.76 10.33 -81.39
C PHE A 3 -18.48 9.81 -80.71
N HIS A 4 -18.38 10.11 -79.40
CA HIS A 4 -17.53 9.51 -78.36
C HIS A 4 -16.47 10.41 -77.72
N LEU A 5 -16.94 11.31 -76.87
CA LEU A 5 -16.23 11.73 -75.66
C LEU A 5 -17.24 11.72 -74.52
N SER A 6 -17.30 10.64 -73.74
CA SER A 6 -17.93 10.56 -72.40
C SER A 6 -17.89 9.11 -71.93
N PHE A 7 -16.78 8.65 -71.35
CA PHE A 7 -16.73 7.48 -70.45
C PHE A 7 -15.30 7.38 -69.88
N LEU A 8 -14.91 8.32 -69.00
CA LEU A 8 -13.72 8.15 -68.16
C LEU A 8 -13.75 9.11 -66.96
N LEU A 9 -14.83 9.10 -66.17
CA LEU A 9 -14.92 9.94 -64.96
C LEU A 9 -15.82 9.32 -63.88
N LEU A 10 -15.88 8.00 -63.83
CA LEU A 10 -16.50 7.24 -62.76
C LEU A 10 -15.59 6.05 -62.45
N GLU A 11 -15.34 5.79 -61.16
CA GLU A 11 -14.56 4.66 -60.61
C GLU A 11 -13.08 4.89 -60.20
N ILE A 12 -12.70 6.09 -59.78
CA ILE A 12 -11.62 6.22 -58.78
C ILE A 12 -12.07 7.17 -57.67
N LEU A 13 -13.14 6.80 -56.98
CA LEU A 13 -13.36 7.23 -55.59
C LEU A 13 -12.56 6.25 -54.73
N VAL A 14 -11.25 6.50 -54.63
CA VAL A 14 -10.42 5.89 -53.60
C VAL A 14 -11.06 6.27 -52.27
N PHE A 15 -11.73 5.31 -51.64
CA PHE A 15 -12.01 5.33 -50.21
C PHE A 15 -10.67 5.33 -49.49
N LEU A 16 -10.00 6.48 -49.45
CA LEU A 16 -9.07 6.83 -48.40
C LEU A 16 -9.95 6.98 -47.15
N ARG A 17 -10.33 5.85 -46.54
CA ARG A 17 -10.45 5.85 -45.09
C ARG A 17 -9.05 6.24 -44.63
N ALA A 18 -8.88 7.52 -44.33
CA ALA A 18 -7.77 7.95 -43.51
C ALA A 18 -7.83 7.04 -42.29
N VAL A 19 -6.90 6.08 -42.23
CA VAL A 19 -6.64 5.34 -41.00
C VAL A 19 -6.21 6.46 -40.07
N ALA A 20 -7.12 6.93 -39.22
CA ALA A 20 -6.79 7.89 -38.20
C ALA A 20 -5.68 7.24 -37.38
N LEU A 21 -4.45 7.72 -37.56
CA LEU A 21 -3.32 7.24 -36.79
C LEU A 21 -3.67 7.46 -35.32
N ASN A 22 -3.61 6.39 -34.52
CA ASN A 22 -3.82 6.52 -33.08
C ASN A 22 -2.82 7.55 -32.55
N SER A 23 -3.31 8.56 -31.84
CA SER A 23 -2.43 9.49 -31.14
C SER A 23 -1.61 8.69 -30.12
N PRO A 24 -0.30 8.96 -30.00
CA PRO A 24 0.49 8.32 -28.95
C PRO A 24 0.00 8.75 -27.56
N PRO A 25 0.24 7.93 -26.52
CA PRO A 25 -0.06 8.32 -25.15
C PRO A 25 0.70 9.58 -24.72
N PRO A 26 0.18 10.31 -23.72
CA PRO A 26 0.93 11.36 -23.03
C PRO A 26 2.30 10.85 -22.57
N LEU A 27 3.30 11.73 -22.54
CA LEU A 27 4.60 11.37 -21.97
C LEU A 27 4.45 11.01 -20.50
N THR A 28 5.18 9.99 -20.05
CA THR A 28 5.30 9.66 -18.62
C THR A 28 5.96 10.81 -17.87
N LEU A 29 5.46 11.13 -16.67
CA LEU A 29 6.04 12.15 -15.82
C LEU A 29 6.95 11.49 -14.77
N ARG A 30 8.22 11.88 -14.72
CA ARG A 30 9.17 11.29 -13.76
C ARG A 30 9.01 11.86 -12.33
N PRO A 31 9.45 11.11 -11.31
CA PRO A 31 9.82 9.69 -11.36
C PRO A 31 8.61 8.77 -11.61
N ILE A 32 8.85 7.55 -12.05
CA ILE A 32 7.83 6.51 -12.23
C ILE A 32 8.18 5.27 -11.39
N PRO A 33 7.18 4.51 -10.92
CA PRO A 33 7.43 3.28 -10.16
C PRO A 33 8.11 2.22 -11.02
N SER A 34 8.97 1.41 -10.41
CA SER A 34 9.36 0.11 -10.96
C SER A 34 8.20 -0.89 -10.85
N TRP A 35 8.30 -2.04 -11.52
CA TRP A 35 7.24 -3.06 -11.49
C TRP A 35 6.92 -3.56 -10.07
N ARG A 36 7.93 -3.75 -9.21
CA ARG A 36 7.75 -4.17 -7.81
C ARG A 36 7.06 -3.10 -6.94
N LYS A 37 7.27 -1.82 -7.25
CA LYS A 37 6.55 -0.69 -6.63
C LYS A 37 5.12 -0.56 -7.15
N LEU A 38 4.85 -0.96 -8.40
CA LEU A 38 3.47 -1.10 -8.89
C LEU A 38 2.75 -2.26 -8.21
N GLN A 39 3.42 -3.38 -7.96
CA GLN A 39 2.85 -4.47 -7.18
C GLN A 39 2.53 -4.04 -5.75
N PHE A 40 3.43 -3.31 -5.09
CA PHE A 40 3.17 -2.69 -3.79
C PHE A 40 1.87 -1.88 -3.79
N HIS A 41 1.74 -0.95 -4.74
CA HIS A 41 0.53 -0.15 -4.90
C HIS A 41 -0.73 -0.99 -5.11
N SER A 42 -0.61 -2.09 -5.87
CA SER A 42 -1.75 -2.95 -6.17
C SER A 42 -2.29 -3.73 -4.97
N ARG A 43 -1.54 -3.78 -3.86
CA ARG A 43 -1.97 -4.47 -2.66
C ARG A 43 -3.09 -3.70 -1.99
N ARG A 44 -4.12 -4.43 -1.57
CA ARG A 44 -5.17 -3.89 -0.69
C ARG A 44 -4.63 -3.64 0.72
N LEU A 45 -3.89 -4.62 1.23
CA LEU A 45 -3.41 -4.73 2.60
C LEU A 45 -2.19 -5.65 2.63
N SER A 46 -1.24 -5.34 3.51
CA SER A 46 -0.19 -6.25 3.97
C SER A 46 -0.41 -6.56 5.45
N MET A 47 0.02 -7.73 5.92
CA MET A 47 -0.09 -8.13 7.32
C MET A 47 1.28 -8.35 7.95
N PHE A 48 1.47 -7.86 9.16
CA PHE A 48 2.71 -7.99 9.91
C PHE A 48 2.50 -8.90 11.13
N PHE A 49 3.49 -9.74 11.45
CA PHE A 49 3.46 -10.60 12.62
C PHE A 49 4.67 -10.32 13.50
N HIS A 50 4.44 -9.60 14.60
CA HIS A 50 5.40 -9.50 15.70
C HIS A 50 5.25 -10.69 16.64
N PHE A 51 6.26 -11.55 16.65
CA PHE A 51 6.30 -12.75 17.47
C PHE A 51 7.73 -13.05 17.90
N GLY A 52 7.93 -13.49 19.15
CA GLY A 52 9.27 -13.76 19.68
C GLY A 52 9.28 -13.86 21.19
N VAL A 53 10.47 -13.77 21.80
CA VAL A 53 10.64 -13.81 23.27
C VAL A 53 9.80 -12.76 23.99
N ASN A 54 9.61 -11.60 23.36
CA ASN A 54 8.79 -10.48 23.82
C ASN A 54 7.32 -10.85 24.08
N THR A 55 6.76 -11.79 23.31
CA THR A 55 5.42 -12.37 23.55
C THR A 55 5.34 -13.14 24.88
N PHE A 56 6.45 -13.73 25.33
CA PHE A 56 6.52 -14.53 26.55
C PHE A 56 6.92 -13.71 27.78
N THR A 57 7.59 -12.58 27.58
CA THR A 57 7.96 -11.61 28.62
C THR A 57 6.94 -10.50 28.81
N ASP A 58 5.87 -10.46 28.01
CA ASP A 58 4.82 -9.43 28.06
C ASP A 58 5.43 -8.02 27.88
N SER A 59 6.33 -7.88 26.89
CA SER A 59 7.09 -6.64 26.65
C SER A 59 7.11 -6.24 25.18
N GLU A 60 6.97 -4.95 24.87
CA GLU A 60 7.13 -4.42 23.51
C GLU A 60 8.58 -4.43 23.01
N ARG A 61 9.53 -4.35 23.95
CA ARG A 61 10.97 -4.35 23.66
C ARG A 61 11.69 -5.16 24.71
N GLY A 62 12.31 -6.26 24.27
CA GLY A 62 13.17 -7.07 25.13
C GLY A 62 14.48 -6.38 25.49
N SER A 63 15.20 -7.01 26.40
CA SER A 63 16.49 -6.57 26.95
C SER A 63 17.69 -7.12 26.18
N GLY A 64 17.53 -8.19 25.40
CA GLY A 64 18.61 -8.94 24.76
C GLY A 64 19.28 -9.97 25.69
N HIS A 65 18.72 -10.18 26.87
CA HIS A 65 19.22 -11.12 27.88
C HIS A 65 18.16 -12.14 28.32
N GLU A 66 17.05 -12.22 27.58
CA GLU A 66 16.03 -13.24 27.78
C GLU A 66 16.64 -14.64 27.72
N SER A 67 16.13 -15.59 28.51
CA SER A 67 16.56 -16.97 28.34
C SER A 67 15.88 -17.56 27.10
N PRO A 68 16.59 -18.16 26.13
CA PRO A 68 15.97 -18.87 25.00
C PRO A 68 14.93 -19.92 25.40
N SER A 69 15.03 -20.45 26.63
CA SER A 69 14.10 -21.45 27.16
C SER A 69 12.67 -20.92 27.37
N ILE A 70 12.47 -19.61 27.49
CA ILE A 70 11.12 -19.02 27.63
C ILE A 70 10.34 -19.07 26.32
N PHE A 71 11.03 -19.14 25.18
CA PHE A 71 10.40 -19.29 23.88
C PHE A 71 9.92 -20.73 23.72
N ASN A 72 8.63 -20.97 23.99
CA ASN A 72 8.02 -22.29 23.85
C ASN A 72 6.53 -22.22 23.45
N PRO A 73 6.21 -21.80 22.21
CA PRO A 73 4.83 -21.79 21.74
C PRO A 73 4.32 -23.20 21.44
N GLU A 74 3.65 -23.80 22.42
CA GLU A 74 3.20 -25.19 22.38
C GLU A 74 2.25 -25.53 21.22
N ARG A 75 1.49 -24.54 20.74
CA ARG A 75 0.46 -24.70 19.70
C ARG A 75 0.75 -23.83 18.47
N LEU A 76 2.00 -23.46 18.24
CA LEU A 76 2.37 -22.68 17.05
C LEU A 76 1.78 -23.31 15.80
N ASN A 77 0.98 -22.53 15.08
CA ASN A 77 0.38 -22.94 13.83
C ASN A 77 0.40 -21.76 12.84
N ALA A 78 1.46 -21.67 12.04
CA ALA A 78 1.59 -20.64 11.02
C ALA A 78 0.48 -20.70 9.95
N SER A 79 -0.10 -21.87 9.69
CA SER A 79 -1.27 -22.01 8.81
C SER A 79 -2.46 -21.19 9.31
N GLN A 80 -2.68 -21.12 10.63
CA GLN A 80 -3.74 -20.31 11.22
C GLN A 80 -3.45 -18.81 11.14
N TRP A 81 -2.16 -18.41 11.16
CA TRP A 81 -1.79 -17.02 10.91
C TRP A 81 -2.12 -16.61 9.48
N MET A 82 -1.90 -17.51 8.51
CA MET A 82 -2.23 -17.25 7.11
C MET A 82 -3.75 -17.23 6.86
N GLU A 83 -4.54 -18.00 7.61
CA GLU A 83 -6.00 -17.90 7.58
C GLU A 83 -6.47 -16.52 8.03
N ALA A 84 -5.87 -15.95 9.08
CA ALA A 84 -6.14 -14.57 9.51
C ALA A 84 -5.72 -13.54 8.44
N ALA A 85 -4.58 -13.76 7.78
CA ALA A 85 -4.13 -12.90 6.69
C ALA A 85 -5.10 -12.93 5.49
N GLN A 86 -5.54 -14.12 5.07
CA GLN A 86 -6.49 -14.26 3.96
C GLN A 86 -7.87 -13.68 4.30
N SER A 87 -8.36 -13.84 5.54
CA SER A 87 -9.65 -13.27 5.94
C SER A 87 -9.65 -11.74 5.90
N ALA A 88 -8.51 -11.12 6.19
CA ALA A 88 -8.31 -9.67 6.05
C ALA A 88 -8.10 -9.20 4.59
N GLY A 89 -7.95 -10.13 3.64
CA GLY A 89 -7.61 -9.82 2.25
C GLY A 89 -6.15 -9.39 2.04
N ALA A 90 -5.25 -9.74 2.97
CA ALA A 90 -3.82 -9.46 2.82
C ALA A 90 -3.22 -10.29 1.68
N GLN A 91 -2.28 -9.70 0.95
CA GLN A 91 -1.56 -10.37 -0.15
C GLN A 91 -0.08 -10.58 0.14
N LEU A 92 0.46 -9.84 1.10
CA LEU A 92 1.83 -9.95 1.61
C LEU A 92 1.74 -10.15 3.13
N VAL A 93 2.53 -11.09 3.63
CA VAL A 93 2.74 -11.31 5.06
C VAL A 93 4.21 -11.07 5.41
N ILE A 94 4.46 -10.28 6.46
CA ILE A 94 5.80 -9.97 6.96
C ILE A 94 5.96 -10.59 8.35
N LEU A 95 7.07 -11.27 8.60
CA LEU A 95 7.40 -11.83 9.91
C LEU A 95 8.59 -11.09 10.53
N THR A 96 8.52 -10.74 11.81
CA THR A 96 9.69 -10.32 12.60
C THR A 96 10.62 -11.50 12.85
N VAL A 97 11.53 -11.77 11.92
CA VAL A 97 12.46 -12.91 12.06
C VAL A 97 13.51 -12.67 13.14
N LYS A 98 13.81 -11.40 13.43
CA LYS A 98 14.57 -10.94 14.61
C LYS A 98 14.09 -9.53 14.99
N HIS A 99 13.68 -9.34 16.24
CA HIS A 99 13.34 -8.03 16.79
C HIS A 99 14.54 -7.39 17.51
N HIS A 100 14.40 -6.21 18.13
CA HIS A 100 15.50 -5.48 18.78
C HIS A 100 16.23 -6.27 19.86
N ASP A 101 15.54 -7.20 20.53
CA ASP A 101 16.14 -8.10 21.51
C ASP A 101 17.20 -9.03 20.90
N GLY A 102 17.21 -9.24 19.58
CA GLY A 102 18.22 -10.03 18.88
C GLY A 102 17.89 -11.52 18.78
N PHE A 103 16.79 -12.00 19.36
CA PHE A 103 16.43 -13.42 19.29
C PHE A 103 15.99 -13.80 17.87
N CYS A 104 16.71 -14.75 17.25
CA CYS A 104 16.42 -15.19 15.88
C CYS A 104 15.37 -16.31 15.85
N LEU A 105 14.32 -16.13 15.05
CA LEU A 105 13.23 -17.09 14.86
C LEU A 105 13.56 -18.27 13.93
N TRP A 106 14.79 -18.32 13.42
CA TRP A 106 15.33 -19.42 12.63
C TRP A 106 16.65 -19.91 13.26
N PRO A 107 17.10 -21.15 12.96
CA PRO A 107 18.35 -21.68 13.50
C PRO A 107 19.57 -21.08 12.77
N SER A 108 19.82 -19.77 12.96
CA SER A 108 20.95 -19.06 12.36
C SER A 108 22.28 -19.70 12.74
N ALA A 109 23.20 -19.82 11.78
CA ALA A 109 24.55 -20.32 12.02
C ALA A 109 25.46 -19.29 12.70
N TYR A 110 25.02 -18.04 12.80
CA TYR A 110 25.85 -16.92 13.25
C TYR A 110 25.61 -16.49 14.70
N THR A 111 24.56 -17.00 15.35
CA THR A 111 24.28 -16.71 16.77
C THR A 111 23.66 -17.90 17.49
N ASN A 112 23.99 -18.06 18.77
CA ASN A 112 23.32 -19.02 19.65
C ASN A 112 22.03 -18.45 20.25
N PHE A 113 21.71 -17.18 20.04
CA PHE A 113 20.48 -16.57 20.54
C PHE A 113 19.35 -16.70 19.52
N SER A 114 18.92 -17.95 19.36
CA SER A 114 17.93 -18.34 18.37
C SER A 114 17.04 -19.48 18.86
N VAL A 115 16.03 -19.82 18.07
CA VAL A 115 15.14 -20.98 18.30
C VAL A 115 15.91 -22.30 18.49
N ALA A 116 17.12 -22.43 17.94
CA ALA A 116 17.99 -23.60 18.13
C ALA A 116 18.42 -23.81 19.60
N SER A 117 18.44 -22.74 20.39
CA SER A 117 18.75 -22.77 21.83
C SER A 117 17.51 -22.84 22.72
N SER A 118 16.32 -22.83 22.13
CA SER A 118 15.05 -22.96 22.86
C SER A 118 14.67 -24.44 23.07
N SER A 119 13.72 -24.69 23.98
CA SER A 119 13.14 -26.03 24.14
C SER A 119 12.05 -26.34 23.10
N TRP A 120 11.59 -25.33 22.37
CA TRP A 120 10.54 -25.46 21.37
C TRP A 120 10.95 -26.44 20.26
N ARG A 121 10.05 -27.38 19.96
CA ARG A 121 10.31 -28.53 19.06
C ARG A 121 11.62 -29.27 19.34
N GLY A 122 12.04 -29.32 20.61
CA GLY A 122 13.29 -29.97 21.03
C GLY A 122 14.54 -29.30 20.45
N GLY A 123 14.52 -27.97 20.25
CA GLY A 123 15.63 -27.18 19.70
C GLY A 123 15.81 -27.33 18.19
N LYS A 124 14.84 -27.91 17.48
CA LYS A 124 14.87 -28.13 16.03
C LYS A 124 13.80 -27.34 15.28
N GLY A 125 13.13 -26.43 15.97
CA GLY A 125 12.10 -25.61 15.38
C GLY A 125 12.69 -24.52 14.49
N ASP A 126 11.91 -24.11 13.50
CA ASP A 126 12.21 -23.01 12.60
C ASP A 126 10.89 -22.32 12.26
N VAL A 127 10.63 -21.18 12.92
CA VAL A 127 9.37 -20.45 12.73
C VAL A 127 9.32 -19.86 11.33
N VAL A 128 10.48 -19.43 10.79
CA VAL A 128 10.58 -18.84 9.46
C VAL A 128 10.21 -19.88 8.40
N ALA A 129 10.72 -21.11 8.51
CA ALA A 129 10.34 -22.19 7.60
C ALA A 129 8.85 -22.52 7.67
N GLU A 130 8.26 -22.63 8.87
CA GLU A 130 6.81 -22.89 9.03
C GLU A 130 5.95 -21.76 8.46
N PHE A 131 6.33 -20.51 8.72
CA PHE A 131 5.68 -19.32 8.18
C PHE A 131 5.70 -19.29 6.65
N VAL A 132 6.88 -19.46 6.06
CA VAL A 132 7.05 -19.40 4.61
C VAL A 132 6.32 -20.54 3.91
N ALA A 133 6.35 -21.75 4.47
CA ALA A 133 5.63 -22.90 3.93
C ALA A 133 4.11 -22.64 3.93
N ALA A 134 3.56 -22.17 5.05
CA ALA A 134 2.15 -21.86 5.19
C ALA A 134 1.69 -20.74 4.24
N ALA A 135 2.48 -19.67 4.11
CA ALA A 135 2.18 -18.55 3.22
C ALA A 135 2.09 -19.00 1.76
N ARG A 136 3.07 -19.80 1.32
CA ARG A 136 3.14 -20.31 -0.06
C ARG A 136 2.02 -21.26 -0.41
N GLU A 137 1.63 -22.13 0.52
CA GLU A 137 0.48 -23.04 0.34
C GLU A 137 -0.81 -22.26 0.01
N ARG A 138 -0.89 -21.02 0.51
CA ARG A 138 -2.05 -20.12 0.35
C ARG A 138 -1.86 -19.04 -0.71
N GLY A 139 -0.74 -19.04 -1.43
CA GLY A 139 -0.44 -18.05 -2.47
C GLY A 139 -0.19 -16.64 -1.92
N LEU A 140 0.22 -16.51 -0.66
CA LEU A 140 0.60 -15.23 -0.06
C LEU A 140 2.08 -14.95 -0.33
N ASP A 141 2.38 -13.69 -0.64
CA ASP A 141 3.75 -13.20 -0.72
C ASP A 141 4.38 -13.12 0.67
N VAL A 142 5.71 -13.29 0.75
CA VAL A 142 6.47 -13.35 2.00
C VAL A 142 7.39 -12.15 2.10
N GLY A 143 7.43 -11.51 3.27
CA GLY A 143 8.43 -10.54 3.64
C GLY A 143 9.06 -10.83 5.01
N PHE A 144 10.21 -10.22 5.27
CA PHE A 144 10.93 -10.35 6.54
C PHE A 144 11.28 -9.00 7.13
N TYR A 145 11.05 -8.86 8.43
CA TYR A 145 11.64 -7.82 9.26
C TYR A 145 12.86 -8.38 9.98
N LEU A 146 13.99 -7.71 9.82
CA LEU A 146 15.25 -8.05 10.49
C LEU A 146 15.77 -6.78 11.17
N SER A 147 15.65 -6.69 12.49
CA SER A 147 16.01 -5.45 13.19
C SER A 147 17.48 -5.05 13.00
N PRO A 148 17.79 -3.84 12.50
CA PRO A 148 19.15 -3.34 12.46
C PRO A 148 19.74 -3.12 13.86
N TRP A 149 18.92 -2.62 14.80
CA TRP A 149 19.33 -2.48 16.19
C TRP A 149 19.24 -3.82 16.91
N ASP A 150 20.35 -4.24 17.52
CA ASP A 150 20.46 -5.49 18.26
C ASP A 150 20.93 -5.20 19.69
N LEU A 151 20.21 -5.75 20.68
CA LEU A 151 20.50 -5.63 22.11
C LEU A 151 21.26 -6.84 22.66
N HIS A 152 21.37 -7.91 21.89
CA HIS A 152 22.04 -9.14 22.30
C HIS A 152 23.46 -9.24 21.75
N GLU A 153 23.62 -8.99 20.44
CA GLU A 153 24.84 -9.36 19.74
C GLU A 153 26.05 -8.58 20.24
N SER A 154 27.09 -9.31 20.63
CA SER A 154 28.29 -8.78 21.27
C SER A 154 29.10 -7.83 20.38
N CYS A 155 29.02 -8.02 19.06
CA CYS A 155 29.68 -7.15 18.09
C CYS A 155 28.87 -5.89 17.77
N TYR A 156 27.65 -5.73 18.28
CA TYR A 156 26.85 -4.51 18.07
C TYR A 156 27.57 -3.30 18.67
N GLY A 157 27.92 -2.34 17.82
CA GLY A 157 28.77 -1.19 18.14
C GLY A 157 30.18 -1.25 17.53
N ASP A 158 30.63 -2.43 17.09
CA ASP A 158 31.71 -2.56 16.12
C ASP A 158 31.12 -2.50 14.72
N THR A 159 31.30 -1.35 14.06
CA THR A 159 30.72 -1.08 12.75
C THR A 159 31.06 -2.15 11.72
N LEU A 160 32.30 -2.62 11.63
CA LEU A 160 32.65 -3.60 10.61
C LEU A 160 32.04 -4.96 10.93
N LEU A 161 32.29 -5.46 12.15
CA LEU A 161 31.89 -6.82 12.52
C LEU A 161 30.38 -7.00 12.53
N TYR A 162 29.61 -6.01 13.01
CA TYR A 162 28.16 -6.14 13.02
C TYR A 162 27.54 -6.02 11.63
N ASN A 163 28.11 -5.21 10.71
CA ASN A 163 27.65 -5.21 9.32
C ASN A 163 27.95 -6.55 8.62
N GLU A 164 29.10 -7.18 8.88
CA GLU A 164 29.41 -8.53 8.39
C GLU A 164 28.43 -9.58 8.94
N PHE A 165 28.15 -9.54 10.24
CA PHE A 165 27.16 -10.39 10.90
C PHE A 165 25.76 -10.22 10.30
N TYR A 166 25.30 -8.98 10.15
CA TYR A 166 23.99 -8.66 9.61
C TYR A 166 23.83 -9.14 8.16
N LEU A 167 24.84 -8.91 7.32
CA LEU A 167 24.87 -9.41 5.94
C LEU A 167 24.87 -10.94 5.87
N ALA A 168 25.52 -11.61 6.81
CA ALA A 168 25.50 -13.06 6.90
C ALA A 168 24.08 -13.58 7.19
N GLN A 169 23.36 -12.97 8.13
CA GLN A 169 21.95 -13.28 8.41
C GLN A 169 21.03 -12.96 7.23
N LEU A 170 21.21 -11.82 6.57
CA LEU A 170 20.49 -11.50 5.32
C LEU A 170 20.71 -12.59 4.28
N ARG A 171 21.93 -13.10 4.11
CA ARG A 171 22.21 -14.19 3.16
C ARG A 171 21.49 -15.49 3.52
N GLU A 172 21.43 -15.87 4.80
CA GLU A 172 20.64 -17.04 5.24
C GLU A 172 19.17 -16.88 4.85
N LEU A 173 18.58 -15.74 5.22
CA LEU A 173 17.15 -15.47 5.02
C LEU A 173 16.78 -15.36 3.53
N LEU A 174 17.59 -14.66 2.75
CA LEU A 174 17.28 -14.35 1.35
C LEU A 174 17.73 -15.44 0.36
N THR A 175 18.38 -16.51 0.82
CA THR A 175 18.74 -17.64 -0.04
C THR A 175 18.18 -18.98 0.45
N GLY A 176 17.92 -19.13 1.75
CA GLY A 176 17.42 -20.37 2.34
C GLY A 176 15.91 -20.56 2.25
N TYR A 177 15.14 -19.47 2.15
CA TYR A 177 13.70 -19.53 2.28
C TYR A 177 12.94 -19.24 0.98
N GLY A 178 13.58 -19.17 -0.19
CA GLY A 178 12.93 -18.94 -1.50
C GLY A 178 12.62 -17.46 -1.82
N PRO A 179 11.68 -17.15 -2.74
CA PRO A 179 11.37 -15.77 -3.11
C PRO A 179 10.82 -14.95 -1.94
N ILE A 180 11.37 -13.74 -1.77
CA ILE A 180 10.98 -12.74 -0.78
C ILE A 180 10.53 -11.48 -1.51
N SER A 181 9.36 -10.97 -1.16
CA SER A 181 8.70 -9.83 -1.80
C SER A 181 8.96 -8.52 -1.07
N GLU A 182 9.34 -8.57 0.21
CA GLU A 182 9.70 -7.37 0.97
C GLU A 182 10.71 -7.63 2.09
N VAL A 183 11.65 -6.71 2.28
CA VAL A 183 12.57 -6.69 3.43
C VAL A 183 12.39 -5.39 4.20
N TRP A 184 12.06 -5.49 5.47
CA TRP A 184 11.72 -4.38 6.35
C TRP A 184 12.88 -4.07 7.29
N LEU A 185 13.45 -2.87 7.14
CA LEU A 185 14.66 -2.43 7.84
C LEU A 185 14.36 -1.22 8.71
N ASP A 186 14.20 -1.48 10.01
CA ASP A 186 13.81 -0.50 11.01
C ASP A 186 14.82 0.63 11.24
N GLY A 187 14.33 1.85 11.43
CA GLY A 187 15.11 3.00 11.89
C GLY A 187 15.15 3.17 13.42
N ALA A 188 14.28 2.48 14.16
CA ALA A 188 14.10 2.66 15.60
C ALA A 188 15.37 2.32 16.40
N LYS A 189 15.77 3.25 17.26
CA LYS A 189 16.92 3.10 18.14
C LYS A 189 16.76 3.96 19.39
N SER A 190 17.07 3.41 20.57
CA SER A 190 17.07 4.20 21.82
C SER A 190 18.07 5.37 21.73
N PRO A 191 17.75 6.55 22.28
CA PRO A 191 18.71 7.66 22.40
C PRO A 191 20.00 7.31 23.15
N THR A 192 19.94 6.28 24.00
CA THR A 192 21.08 5.79 24.81
C THR A 192 21.73 4.54 24.23
N ALA A 193 21.30 4.07 23.05
CA ALA A 193 21.85 2.86 22.44
C ALA A 193 23.34 3.05 22.07
N VAL A 194 24.08 1.95 22.07
CA VAL A 194 25.47 1.91 21.62
C VAL A 194 25.57 2.52 20.21
N ASN A 195 26.57 3.37 20.01
CA ASN A 195 26.79 4.00 18.71
C ASN A 195 27.11 2.92 17.67
N MET A 196 26.40 2.94 16.55
CA MET A 196 26.52 1.95 15.49
C MET A 196 26.19 2.62 14.16
N SER A 197 26.99 2.35 13.13
CA SER A 197 26.76 2.84 11.77
C SER A 197 26.41 1.68 10.85
N TYR A 198 25.23 1.70 10.25
CA TYR A 198 24.80 0.67 9.31
C TYR A 198 25.23 1.02 7.88
N ASP A 199 25.79 0.05 7.16
CA ASP A 199 26.10 0.18 5.73
C ASP A 199 24.85 -0.16 4.90
N PHE A 200 23.84 0.70 5.01
CA PHE A 200 22.54 0.48 4.38
C PHE A 200 22.65 0.32 2.86
N GLU A 201 23.53 1.05 2.18
CA GLU A 201 23.69 0.92 0.73
C GLU A 201 24.19 -0.47 0.35
N LEU A 202 25.19 -1.00 1.07
CA LEU A 202 25.66 -2.38 0.86
C LEU A 202 24.58 -3.42 1.17
N TRP A 203 23.76 -3.17 2.20
CA TRP A 203 22.63 -4.05 2.53
C TRP A 203 21.58 -4.03 1.42
N PHE A 204 21.22 -2.85 0.90
CA PHE A 204 20.28 -2.71 -0.20
C PHE A 204 20.77 -3.40 -1.47
N ASP A 205 22.04 -3.19 -1.84
CA ASP A 205 22.68 -3.85 -2.99
C ASP A 205 22.67 -5.38 -2.82
N THR A 206 22.94 -5.86 -1.61
CA THR A 206 22.89 -7.31 -1.31
C THR A 206 21.47 -7.86 -1.41
N ILE A 207 20.47 -7.15 -0.88
CA ILE A 207 19.07 -7.57 -0.97
C ILE A 207 18.64 -7.63 -2.43
N HIS A 208 18.87 -6.60 -3.25
CA HIS A 208 18.50 -6.63 -4.66
C HIS A 208 19.33 -7.61 -5.50
N GLN A 209 20.58 -7.90 -5.11
CA GLN A 209 21.37 -8.96 -5.73
C GLN A 209 20.75 -10.35 -5.52
N LEU A 210 20.28 -10.63 -4.31
CA LEU A 210 19.74 -11.95 -3.93
C LEU A 210 18.26 -12.09 -4.29
N GLN A 211 17.49 -11.01 -4.17
CA GLN A 211 16.04 -10.94 -4.32
C GLN A 211 15.67 -9.68 -5.12
N PRO A 212 15.92 -9.63 -6.45
CA PRO A 212 15.68 -8.44 -7.26
C PRO A 212 14.20 -8.03 -7.34
N GLY A 213 13.28 -8.94 -7.00
CA GLY A 213 11.85 -8.68 -6.89
C GLY A 213 11.40 -8.10 -5.54
N ALA A 214 12.25 -8.12 -4.51
CA ALA A 214 11.90 -7.58 -3.21
C ALA A 214 11.85 -6.04 -3.24
N ASN A 215 10.81 -5.49 -2.62
CA ASN A 215 10.89 -4.10 -2.16
C ASN A 215 11.69 -4.05 -0.86
N ILE A 216 12.35 -2.93 -0.61
CA ILE A 216 13.02 -2.63 0.65
C ILE A 216 12.32 -1.45 1.32
N PHE A 217 11.79 -1.70 2.50
CA PHE A 217 11.29 -0.68 3.41
C PHE A 217 12.40 -0.21 4.34
N SER A 218 12.47 1.11 4.52
CA SER A 218 13.07 1.80 5.67
C SER A 218 12.43 3.19 5.76
N ASP A 219 12.82 4.05 6.71
CA ASP A 219 12.38 5.45 6.68
C ASP A 219 12.64 6.12 5.31
N ALA A 220 13.75 5.77 4.65
CA ALA A 220 14.23 6.40 3.41
C ALA A 220 14.14 5.49 2.17
N GLY A 221 13.60 4.27 2.27
CA GLY A 221 13.63 3.29 1.18
C GLY A 221 14.88 2.42 1.11
N PRO A 222 15.30 1.98 -0.09
CA PRO A 222 15.18 2.65 -1.39
C PRO A 222 13.84 2.48 -2.13
N ASP A 223 13.01 1.51 -1.73
CA ASP A 223 11.81 1.20 -2.50
C ASP A 223 10.54 1.79 -1.92
N ILE A 224 10.38 1.71 -0.59
CA ILE A 224 9.19 2.13 0.17
C ILE A 224 9.68 2.95 1.37
N ARG A 225 9.03 4.09 1.65
CA ARG A 225 9.32 4.86 2.88
C ARG A 225 8.34 4.53 3.99
N TRP A 226 8.80 4.69 5.21
CA TRP A 226 7.91 4.87 6.35
C TRP A 226 6.98 6.07 6.15
N VAL A 227 5.72 5.97 6.57
CA VAL A 227 4.77 7.09 6.51
C VAL A 227 5.09 8.20 7.50
N GLY A 228 5.84 7.92 8.59
CA GLY A 228 6.19 8.93 9.59
C GLY A 228 5.42 8.85 10.90
N ASN A 229 4.54 7.87 11.06
CA ASN A 229 3.85 7.53 12.31
C ASN A 229 3.44 6.04 12.32
N GLU A 230 3.09 5.51 13.50
CA GLU A 230 2.64 4.12 13.69
C GLU A 230 1.11 4.02 13.95
N TYR A 231 0.37 5.11 13.66
CA TYR A 231 -1.10 5.13 13.75
C TYR A 231 -1.76 4.84 12.39
N GLY A 232 -0.96 4.57 11.35
CA GLY A 232 -1.41 4.24 10.00
C GLY A 232 -1.97 5.43 9.21
N GLU A 233 -1.52 6.66 9.45
CA GLU A 233 -2.06 7.85 8.78
C GLU A 233 -1.09 8.47 7.76
N ALA A 234 -1.51 8.56 6.49
CA ALA A 234 -0.83 9.35 5.47
C ALA A 234 -1.29 10.81 5.47
N GLY A 235 -0.41 11.70 5.01
CA GLY A 235 -0.67 13.15 4.92
C GLY A 235 -1.68 13.53 3.84
N GLN A 236 -2.09 14.80 3.86
CA GLN A 236 -2.81 15.44 2.76
C GLN A 236 -2.07 16.74 2.41
N PRO A 237 -1.32 16.80 1.31
CA PRO A 237 -1.18 15.79 0.24
C PRO A 237 -0.43 14.52 0.66
N CYS A 238 -0.55 13.46 -0.14
CA CYS A 238 0.24 12.22 -0.08
C CYS A 238 0.89 11.94 -1.45
N TRP A 239 2.08 12.48 -1.65
CA TRP A 239 2.90 12.18 -2.81
C TRP A 239 3.60 10.83 -2.62
N ALA A 240 3.56 9.98 -3.65
CA ALA A 240 4.42 8.81 -3.76
C ALA A 240 5.88 9.19 -4.07
N MET A 241 6.14 10.48 -4.31
CA MET A 241 7.46 11.02 -4.59
C MET A 241 8.06 11.66 -3.34
N ALA A 242 9.36 11.48 -3.16
CA ALA A 242 10.15 12.14 -2.13
C ALA A 242 11.57 12.36 -2.67
N ASN A 243 12.39 13.13 -1.95
CA ASN A 243 13.81 13.21 -2.18
C ASN A 243 14.52 12.33 -1.14
N ARG A 244 14.96 11.14 -1.55
CA ARG A 244 15.57 10.17 -0.64
C ARG A 244 16.81 10.75 0.05
N SER A 245 17.58 11.58 -0.64
CA SER A 245 18.79 12.21 -0.09
C SER A 245 18.53 13.17 1.08
N SER A 246 17.28 13.60 1.27
CA SER A 246 16.85 14.45 2.38
C SER A 246 16.35 13.66 3.59
N ILE A 247 16.24 12.33 3.50
CA ILE A 247 15.72 11.47 4.58
C ILE A 247 16.89 10.69 5.20
N THR A 248 16.95 10.66 6.53
CA THR A 248 17.95 9.89 7.27
C THR A 248 17.25 8.81 8.09
N ILE A 249 17.55 7.54 7.81
CA ILE A 249 16.97 6.39 8.53
C ILE A 249 17.22 6.52 10.05
N GLY A 250 16.15 6.42 10.83
CA GLY A 250 16.12 6.59 12.28
C GLY A 250 16.13 8.05 12.77
N ARG A 251 16.16 9.04 11.86
CA ARG A 251 16.20 10.49 12.17
C ARG A 251 15.44 11.30 11.13
N SER A 252 14.23 10.87 10.80
CA SER A 252 13.40 11.47 9.76
C SER A 252 12.37 12.46 10.32
N ASP A 253 11.99 13.44 9.51
CA ASP A 253 10.84 14.31 9.80
C ASP A 253 9.54 13.58 9.40
N GLY A 254 8.79 13.12 10.40
CA GLY A 254 7.52 12.42 10.18
C GLY A 254 6.52 13.24 9.35
N GLN A 255 6.52 14.57 9.46
CA GLN A 255 5.59 15.40 8.67
C GLN A 255 5.94 15.40 7.17
N TYR A 256 7.23 15.47 6.85
CA TYR A 256 7.71 15.33 5.48
C TYR A 256 7.41 13.93 4.93
N LEU A 257 7.65 12.87 5.72
CA LEU A 257 7.36 11.49 5.32
C LEU A 257 5.87 11.25 5.03
N MET A 258 4.98 11.81 5.85
CA MET A 258 3.54 11.69 5.66
C MET A 258 3.09 12.28 4.32
N SER A 259 3.72 13.38 3.90
CA SER A 259 3.26 14.14 2.74
C SER A 259 4.00 13.82 1.45
N GLY A 260 5.28 13.45 1.54
CA GLY A 260 6.20 13.48 0.40
C GLY A 260 6.27 14.88 -0.22
N GLU A 261 6.74 14.97 -1.47
CA GLU A 261 6.80 16.24 -2.17
C GLU A 261 6.57 16.11 -3.68
N SER A 262 5.93 17.14 -4.25
CA SER A 262 5.63 17.17 -5.69
C SER A 262 6.86 17.28 -6.60
N ALA A 263 7.99 17.75 -6.06
CA ALA A 263 9.26 17.89 -6.76
C ALA A 263 10.24 16.74 -6.48
N GLY A 264 9.79 15.70 -5.75
CA GLY A 264 10.61 14.56 -5.37
C GLY A 264 11.21 13.84 -6.57
N THR A 265 12.48 13.45 -6.43
CA THR A 265 13.26 12.79 -7.49
C THR A 265 13.10 11.28 -7.50
N ASP A 266 12.63 10.71 -6.39
CA ASP A 266 12.54 9.29 -6.16
C ASP A 266 11.07 8.87 -6.03
N TRP A 267 10.69 7.80 -6.73
CA TRP A 267 9.39 7.15 -6.50
C TRP A 267 9.52 6.29 -5.25
N LEU A 268 9.08 6.81 -4.12
CA LEU A 268 9.27 6.26 -2.79
C LEU A 268 7.93 6.29 -2.05
N PRO A 269 6.94 5.45 -2.41
CA PRO A 269 5.61 5.50 -1.84
C PRO A 269 5.63 5.20 -0.33
N PRO A 270 4.71 5.79 0.45
CA PRO A 270 4.63 5.50 1.87
C PRO A 270 3.93 4.16 2.13
N GLU A 271 4.43 3.44 3.12
CA GLU A 271 3.71 2.36 3.81
C GLU A 271 3.30 2.83 5.20
N CYS A 272 2.03 2.62 5.51
CA CYS A 272 1.34 3.04 6.71
C CYS A 272 1.24 1.84 7.64
N ASP A 273 2.20 1.70 8.53
CA ASP A 273 2.27 0.63 9.51
C ASP A 273 1.47 0.97 10.77
N MET A 274 0.76 -0.01 11.31
CA MET A 274 0.05 0.08 12.58
C MET A 274 -0.17 -1.30 13.18
N SER A 275 -0.42 -1.39 14.49
CA SER A 275 -0.92 -2.62 15.11
C SER A 275 -2.43 -2.65 15.25
N ILE A 276 -3.05 -3.84 15.11
CA ILE A 276 -4.46 -4.06 15.46
C ILE A 276 -4.70 -3.86 16.97
N ARG A 277 -3.66 -4.00 17.79
CA ARG A 277 -3.67 -3.78 19.25
C ARG A 277 -2.93 -2.48 19.61
N PRO A 278 -2.93 -2.03 20.88
CA PRO A 278 -2.06 -0.94 21.32
C PRO A 278 -0.57 -1.26 21.12
N GLY A 279 -0.13 -2.47 21.49
CA GLY A 279 1.24 -2.95 21.28
C GLY A 279 1.44 -3.68 19.95
N TRP A 280 2.70 -3.78 19.53
CA TRP A 280 3.15 -4.60 18.41
C TRP A 280 3.17 -6.08 18.79
N PHE A 281 3.66 -6.45 19.96
CA PHE A 281 3.59 -7.82 20.47
C PHE A 281 2.24 -8.08 21.15
N TRP A 282 1.90 -9.37 21.31
CA TRP A 282 0.65 -9.73 21.96
C TRP A 282 0.78 -9.56 23.48
N HIS A 283 -0.15 -8.78 24.04
CA HIS A 283 -0.34 -8.62 25.47
C HIS A 283 -1.71 -9.14 25.91
N ARG A 284 -1.76 -9.91 26.99
CA ARG A 284 -3.00 -10.53 27.50
C ARG A 284 -4.09 -9.51 27.84
N ASN A 285 -3.68 -8.34 28.31
CA ASN A 285 -4.60 -7.29 28.80
C ASN A 285 -5.01 -6.30 27.71
N GLU A 286 -4.60 -6.52 26.46
CA GLU A 286 -4.99 -5.70 25.33
C GLU A 286 -6.18 -6.31 24.58
N ALA A 287 -6.86 -5.47 23.81
CA ALA A 287 -7.93 -5.87 22.90
C ALA A 287 -7.64 -5.28 21.51
N PRO A 288 -8.15 -5.92 20.44
CA PRO A 288 -8.06 -5.34 19.11
C PRO A 288 -8.84 -4.02 19.04
N LYS A 289 -8.41 -3.13 18.15
CA LYS A 289 -9.10 -1.91 17.74
C LYS A 289 -10.50 -2.24 17.20
N SER A 290 -11.42 -1.31 17.35
CA SER A 290 -12.79 -1.48 16.84
C SER A 290 -12.84 -1.39 15.31
N LEU A 291 -13.96 -1.84 14.72
CA LEU A 291 -14.20 -1.74 13.28
C LEU A 291 -14.12 -0.29 12.80
N GLU A 292 -14.69 0.64 13.56
CA GLU A 292 -14.70 2.07 13.24
C GLU A 292 -13.28 2.64 13.19
N GLN A 293 -12.42 2.24 14.14
CA GLN A 293 -11.01 2.65 14.15
C GLN A 293 -10.25 2.09 12.95
N LEU A 294 -10.47 0.82 12.58
CA LEU A 294 -9.80 0.22 11.42
C LEU A 294 -10.29 0.83 10.10
N LEU A 295 -11.59 1.14 9.97
CA LEU A 295 -12.13 1.84 8.81
C LEU A 295 -11.58 3.26 8.70
N ASP A 296 -11.49 4.00 9.81
CA ASP A 296 -10.87 5.33 9.83
C ASP A 296 -9.42 5.27 9.32
N VAL A 297 -8.63 4.30 9.81
CA VAL A 297 -7.26 4.11 9.34
C VAL A 297 -7.22 3.74 7.86
N PHE A 298 -8.10 2.86 7.37
CA PHE A 298 -8.18 2.52 5.95
C PHE A 298 -8.35 3.77 5.06
N TYR A 299 -9.26 4.69 5.44
CA TYR A 299 -9.49 5.95 4.72
C TYR A 299 -8.31 6.94 4.83
N LYS A 300 -7.48 6.79 5.85
CA LYS A 300 -6.27 7.59 6.07
C LYS A 300 -4.99 6.96 5.50
N SER A 301 -5.05 5.71 5.01
CA SER A 301 -3.93 4.95 4.44
C SER A 301 -4.21 4.44 3.03
N SER A 302 -4.75 3.22 2.88
CA SER A 302 -5.01 2.55 1.59
C SER A 302 -5.94 3.34 0.67
N ALA A 303 -6.80 4.20 1.23
CA ALA A 303 -7.65 5.12 0.50
C ALA A 303 -7.03 6.52 0.29
N ARG A 304 -5.72 6.68 0.54
CA ARG A 304 -4.96 7.93 0.46
C ARG A 304 -3.54 7.70 -0.08
N ASN A 305 -3.43 6.91 -1.16
CA ASN A 305 -2.18 6.67 -1.89
C ASN A 305 -1.02 6.09 -1.03
N CYS A 306 -1.37 5.36 0.02
CA CYS A 306 -0.45 4.62 0.90
C CYS A 306 -0.84 3.14 0.87
N LEU A 307 0.05 2.22 1.28
CA LEU A 307 -0.33 0.85 1.60
C LEU A 307 -0.48 0.70 3.12
N LEU A 308 -1.58 0.11 3.59
CA LEU A 308 -1.72 -0.27 5.00
C LEU A 308 -0.98 -1.58 5.29
N LEU A 309 -0.04 -1.54 6.24
CA LEU A 309 0.60 -2.71 6.85
C LEU A 309 0.02 -2.90 8.26
N LEU A 310 -0.88 -3.87 8.42
CA LEU A 310 -1.57 -4.13 9.69
C LEU A 310 -0.88 -5.24 10.47
N ASN A 311 -0.33 -4.93 11.64
CA ASN A 311 0.23 -5.92 12.55
C ASN A 311 -0.86 -6.67 13.34
N VAL A 312 -0.73 -7.99 13.41
CA VAL A 312 -1.62 -8.90 14.14
C VAL A 312 -0.76 -9.91 14.91
N PRO A 313 -0.48 -9.69 16.20
CA PRO A 313 0.51 -10.49 16.90
C PRO A 313 -0.04 -11.86 17.37
N PRO A 314 0.67 -12.97 17.10
CA PRO A 314 0.37 -14.24 17.74
C PRO A 314 0.56 -14.18 19.25
N ASN A 315 -0.35 -14.83 19.99
CA ASN A 315 -0.27 -14.95 21.45
C ASN A 315 0.80 -15.95 21.90
N SER A 316 0.99 -16.09 23.21
CA SER A 316 2.00 -16.99 23.79
C SER A 316 1.76 -18.49 23.56
N SER A 317 0.57 -18.89 23.09
CA SER A 317 0.35 -20.27 22.59
C SER A 317 0.89 -20.47 21.17
N GLY A 318 1.17 -19.40 20.43
CA GLY A 318 1.58 -19.41 19.03
C GLY A 318 0.41 -19.30 18.03
N LEU A 319 -0.72 -18.72 18.43
CA LEU A 319 -1.93 -18.55 17.59
C LEU A 319 -2.37 -17.09 17.57
N ILE A 320 -3.00 -16.66 16.48
CA ILE A 320 -3.75 -15.39 16.44
C ILE A 320 -4.95 -15.50 17.39
N ASP A 321 -5.18 -14.46 18.18
CA ASP A 321 -6.30 -14.42 19.12
C ASP A 321 -7.64 -14.43 18.37
N GLU A 322 -8.64 -15.13 18.91
CA GLU A 322 -9.97 -15.22 18.30
C GLU A 322 -10.62 -13.84 18.16
N SER A 323 -10.39 -12.94 19.12
CA SER A 323 -10.90 -11.57 19.05
C SER A 323 -10.29 -10.78 17.89
N ASP A 324 -9.01 -11.02 17.59
CA ASP A 324 -8.31 -10.39 16.47
C ASP A 324 -8.85 -10.94 15.14
N PHE A 325 -9.02 -12.26 15.05
CA PHE A 325 -9.57 -12.93 13.87
C PHE A 325 -10.97 -12.40 13.50
N GLN A 326 -11.88 -12.33 14.48
CA GLN A 326 -13.23 -11.81 14.27
C GLN A 326 -13.23 -10.33 13.86
N THR A 327 -12.28 -9.54 14.37
CA THR A 327 -12.13 -8.13 14.00
C THR A 327 -11.68 -7.99 12.55
N LEU A 328 -10.72 -8.82 12.12
CA LEU A 328 -10.24 -8.85 10.73
C LEU A 328 -11.34 -9.25 9.75
N GLU A 329 -12.15 -10.26 10.08
CA GLU A 329 -13.28 -10.67 9.24
C GLU A 329 -14.32 -9.55 9.08
N ARG A 330 -14.68 -8.88 10.18
CA ARG A 330 -15.63 -7.75 10.15
C ARG A 330 -15.07 -6.59 9.34
N PHE A 331 -13.78 -6.27 9.50
CA PHE A 331 -13.10 -5.21 8.77
C PHE A 331 -13.07 -5.48 7.27
N SER A 332 -12.66 -6.69 6.87
CA SER A 332 -12.62 -7.08 5.46
C SER A 332 -14.02 -7.09 4.84
N SER A 333 -15.01 -7.64 5.55
CA SER A 333 -16.41 -7.65 5.11
C SER A 333 -16.99 -6.25 4.95
N ALA A 334 -16.61 -5.32 5.84
CA ALA A 334 -17.06 -3.93 5.75
C ALA A 334 -16.49 -3.25 4.50
N ILE A 335 -15.18 -3.37 4.24
CA ILE A 335 -14.57 -2.84 3.02
C ILE A 335 -15.22 -3.47 1.77
N ASP A 336 -15.40 -4.79 1.74
CA ASP A 336 -16.04 -5.47 0.61
C ASP A 336 -17.46 -4.97 0.36
N SER A 337 -18.24 -4.77 1.43
CA SER A 337 -19.58 -4.22 1.35
C SER A 337 -19.58 -2.80 0.78
N ILE A 338 -18.73 -1.91 1.29
CA ILE A 338 -18.61 -0.51 0.86
C ILE A 338 -18.33 -0.43 -0.64
N PHE A 339 -17.40 -1.24 -1.14
CA PHE A 339 -16.95 -1.18 -2.54
C PHE A 339 -17.63 -2.22 -3.46
N SER A 340 -18.67 -2.92 -2.98
CA SER A 340 -19.34 -3.98 -3.74
C SER A 340 -20.13 -3.50 -4.96
N VAL A 341 -20.66 -2.26 -4.90
CA VAL A 341 -21.48 -1.68 -5.96
C VAL A 341 -20.95 -0.31 -6.34
N ASN A 342 -20.23 -0.25 -7.46
CA ASN A 342 -19.87 1.01 -8.09
C ASN A 342 -21.09 1.60 -8.81
N LEU A 343 -21.67 2.66 -8.24
CA LEU A 343 -22.85 3.36 -8.76
C LEU A 343 -22.55 4.10 -10.09
N ALA A 344 -21.27 4.31 -10.40
CA ALA A 344 -20.79 4.91 -11.63
C ALA A 344 -20.37 3.89 -12.71
N ALA A 345 -20.60 2.57 -12.51
CA ALA A 345 -20.14 1.54 -13.44
C ALA A 345 -20.84 1.58 -14.82
N ASN A 346 -22.11 2.01 -14.88
CA ASN A 346 -22.91 2.02 -16.11
C ASN A 346 -23.61 3.37 -16.31
N PRO A 347 -22.86 4.46 -16.54
CA PRO A 347 -23.45 5.77 -16.74
C PRO A 347 -24.14 5.83 -18.12
N LEU A 348 -25.19 6.65 -18.21
CA LEU A 348 -25.86 6.98 -19.47
C LEU A 348 -24.90 7.68 -20.45
N SER A 349 -24.05 8.57 -19.94
CA SER A 349 -23.00 9.22 -20.71
C SER A 349 -21.80 9.60 -19.85
N VAL A 350 -20.64 9.65 -20.49
CA VAL A 350 -19.40 10.20 -19.92
C VAL A 350 -18.85 11.24 -20.88
N THR A 351 -18.63 12.46 -20.40
CA THR A 351 -18.08 13.58 -21.17
C THR A 351 -16.88 14.18 -20.44
N ALA A 352 -16.08 14.98 -21.14
CA ALA A 352 -14.93 15.66 -20.56
C ALA A 352 -14.69 17.01 -21.23
N SER A 353 -13.92 17.87 -20.57
CA SER A 353 -13.52 19.20 -21.06
C SER A 353 -12.86 19.15 -22.43
N SER A 354 -11.95 18.18 -22.61
CA SER A 354 -11.19 17.96 -23.83
C SER A 354 -10.73 16.50 -23.88
N VAL A 355 -10.31 16.05 -25.07
CA VAL A 355 -9.79 14.69 -25.27
C VAL A 355 -8.57 14.73 -26.19
N ARG A 356 -7.50 14.02 -25.81
CA ARG A 356 -6.29 13.91 -26.64
C ARG A 356 -6.56 13.22 -27.97
N SER A 357 -7.37 12.16 -27.92
CA SER A 357 -7.89 11.40 -29.06
C SER A 357 -9.01 10.48 -28.59
N SER A 358 -9.67 9.78 -29.51
CA SER A 358 -10.68 8.77 -29.17
C SER A 358 -10.16 7.67 -28.25
N SER A 359 -8.88 7.31 -28.34
CA SER A 359 -8.25 6.28 -27.48
C SER A 359 -8.01 6.74 -26.03
N PHE A 360 -8.08 8.04 -25.76
CA PHE A 360 -7.96 8.64 -24.41
C PHE A 360 -9.23 9.38 -24.02
N GLY A 361 -10.37 8.99 -24.61
CA GLY A 361 -11.67 9.56 -24.28
C GLY A 361 -12.09 9.24 -22.84
N PRO A 362 -13.10 9.93 -22.31
CA PRO A 362 -13.45 9.81 -20.90
C PRO A 362 -14.11 8.46 -20.56
N LYS A 363 -14.63 7.72 -21.55
CA LYS A 363 -15.15 6.35 -21.33
C LYS A 363 -14.07 5.34 -20.90
N GLN A 364 -12.79 5.64 -21.11
CA GLN A 364 -11.69 4.75 -20.71
C GLN A 364 -11.62 4.54 -19.20
N ILE A 365 -12.19 5.45 -18.39
CA ILE A 365 -12.21 5.32 -16.92
C ILE A 365 -13.13 4.19 -16.42
N LEU A 366 -13.98 3.65 -17.30
CA LEU A 366 -14.95 2.59 -16.97
C LEU A 366 -14.34 1.18 -17.07
N ASP A 367 -13.16 1.05 -17.67
CA ASP A 367 -12.47 -0.23 -17.85
C ASP A 367 -11.76 -0.70 -16.57
N GLU A 368 -11.64 0.17 -15.56
CA GLU A 368 -11.00 -0.10 -14.24
C GLU A 368 -9.54 -0.58 -14.32
N ARG A 369 -8.84 -0.25 -15.42
CA ARG A 369 -7.44 -0.63 -15.66
C ARG A 369 -6.52 0.58 -15.75
N MET A 370 -5.31 0.44 -15.23
CA MET A 370 -4.32 1.52 -15.24
C MET A 370 -3.83 1.87 -16.66
N GLU A 371 -3.95 0.93 -17.61
CA GLU A 371 -3.54 1.08 -19.00
C GLU A 371 -4.57 1.86 -19.85
N THR A 372 -5.81 2.00 -19.36
CA THR A 372 -6.90 2.71 -20.02
C THR A 372 -7.30 3.91 -19.19
N PHE A 373 -7.05 5.11 -19.71
CA PHE A 373 -7.26 6.35 -18.97
C PHE A 373 -7.74 7.47 -19.87
N TRP A 374 -8.45 8.41 -19.26
CA TRP A 374 -8.73 9.70 -19.87
C TRP A 374 -7.46 10.56 -19.90
N ALA A 375 -7.26 11.28 -21.00
CA ALA A 375 -6.26 12.32 -21.12
C ALA A 375 -6.82 13.53 -21.88
N PRO A 376 -6.63 14.76 -21.38
CA PRO A 376 -7.00 15.98 -22.08
C PRO A 376 -6.10 16.26 -23.29
N MET A 377 -6.40 17.34 -24.02
CA MET A 377 -5.49 17.90 -25.02
C MET A 377 -4.13 18.26 -24.40
N GLN A 378 -3.09 18.25 -25.23
CA GLN A 378 -1.72 18.50 -24.77
C GLN A 378 -1.57 19.92 -24.20
N GLY A 379 -0.90 20.05 -23.05
CA GLY A 379 -0.59 21.32 -22.42
C GLY A 379 -1.68 21.83 -21.48
N GLU A 380 -2.70 21.02 -21.18
CA GLU A 380 -3.72 21.34 -20.19
C GLU A 380 -3.24 20.92 -18.79
N SER A 381 -3.29 21.83 -17.82
CA SER A 381 -2.99 21.53 -16.41
C SER A 381 -4.26 21.31 -15.57
N THR A 382 -5.42 21.45 -16.19
CA THR A 382 -6.75 21.34 -15.59
C THR A 382 -7.68 20.58 -16.54
N GLY A 383 -8.85 20.17 -16.07
CA GLY A 383 -9.87 19.55 -16.90
C GLY A 383 -10.97 18.93 -16.06
N TRP A 384 -12.02 18.44 -16.71
CA TRP A 384 -13.11 17.79 -15.99
C TRP A 384 -13.61 16.55 -16.71
N ILE A 385 -14.16 15.61 -15.93
CA ILE A 385 -14.89 14.43 -16.39
C ILE A 385 -16.27 14.47 -15.74
N GLU A 386 -17.33 14.36 -16.54
CA GLU A 386 -18.71 14.34 -16.08
C GLU A 386 -19.37 12.99 -16.37
N LEU A 387 -20.11 12.51 -15.38
CA LEU A 387 -20.92 11.30 -15.42
C LEU A 387 -22.40 11.68 -15.35
N ASP A 388 -23.18 11.21 -16.33
CA ASP A 388 -24.64 11.09 -16.18
C ASP A 388 -24.95 9.66 -15.74
N LEU A 389 -25.34 9.48 -14.47
CA LEU A 389 -25.67 8.18 -13.89
C LEU A 389 -26.99 7.60 -14.43
N GLY A 390 -27.75 8.34 -15.24
CA GLY A 390 -29.05 7.97 -15.80
C GLY A 390 -30.21 8.03 -14.80
N LYS A 391 -29.90 7.97 -13.50
CA LYS A 391 -30.84 8.09 -12.38
C LYS A 391 -30.17 8.82 -11.22
N VAL A 392 -30.97 9.39 -10.33
CA VAL A 392 -30.48 9.91 -9.06
C VAL A 392 -29.98 8.72 -8.23
N SER A 393 -28.72 8.79 -7.79
CA SER A 393 -28.07 7.76 -6.98
C SER A 393 -27.51 8.40 -5.71
N LYS A 394 -27.61 7.68 -4.59
CA LYS A 394 -27.08 8.10 -3.29
C LYS A 394 -25.68 7.55 -3.08
N PHE A 395 -24.72 8.40 -2.70
CA PHE A 395 -23.33 8.02 -2.45
C PHE A 395 -22.71 8.92 -1.38
N ASN A 396 -21.68 8.41 -0.71
CA ASN A 396 -20.92 9.13 0.32
C ASN A 396 -19.43 8.74 0.34
N ALA A 397 -18.98 7.91 -0.62
CA ALA A 397 -17.58 7.58 -0.85
C ALA A 397 -17.28 7.71 -2.34
N LEU A 398 -16.26 8.48 -2.70
CA LEU A 398 -15.87 8.75 -4.08
C LEU A 398 -14.45 8.27 -4.32
N GLU A 399 -14.25 7.34 -5.24
CA GLU A 399 -12.93 6.79 -5.54
C GLU A 399 -12.37 7.37 -6.83
N ILE A 400 -11.12 7.80 -6.79
CA ILE A 400 -10.40 8.35 -7.93
C ILE A 400 -9.03 7.69 -8.02
N ARG A 401 -8.58 7.37 -9.24
CA ARG A 401 -7.26 6.77 -9.48
C ARG A 401 -6.56 7.44 -10.66
N GLU A 402 -5.26 7.69 -10.50
CA GLU A 402 -4.35 8.07 -11.58
C GLU A 402 -3.64 6.81 -12.11
N PRO A 403 -3.27 6.77 -13.41
CA PRO A 403 -2.40 5.74 -13.94
C PRO A 403 -0.96 5.99 -13.48
N VAL A 404 -0.60 5.55 -12.27
CA VAL A 404 0.70 5.87 -11.64
C VAL A 404 1.92 5.31 -12.37
N ASN A 405 1.76 4.30 -13.23
CA ASN A 405 2.78 3.88 -14.19
C ASN A 405 3.16 5.00 -15.19
N MET A 406 2.30 6.00 -15.37
CA MET A 406 2.53 7.22 -16.14
C MET A 406 2.99 8.41 -15.28
N GLY A 407 3.26 8.19 -13.99
CA GLY A 407 3.63 9.20 -12.99
C GLY A 407 2.44 9.84 -12.29
N GLN A 408 2.65 10.30 -11.06
CA GLN A 408 1.64 11.02 -10.26
C GLN A 408 1.61 12.51 -10.64
N ARG A 409 0.42 13.08 -10.90
CA ARG A 409 0.27 14.39 -11.55
C ARG A 409 -0.62 15.35 -10.77
N VAL A 410 -1.78 14.89 -10.31
CA VAL A 410 -2.81 15.77 -9.73
C VAL A 410 -2.33 16.35 -8.39
N LYS A 411 -2.47 17.67 -8.26
CA LYS A 411 -2.12 18.45 -7.07
C LYS A 411 -3.35 18.88 -6.28
N GLU A 412 -4.44 19.17 -6.99
CA GLU A 412 -5.70 19.66 -6.44
C GLU A 412 -6.83 19.27 -7.39
N TYR A 413 -7.95 18.87 -6.80
CA TYR A 413 -9.18 18.53 -7.50
C TYR A 413 -10.39 18.80 -6.61
N HIS A 414 -11.57 18.87 -7.22
CA HIS A 414 -12.83 18.81 -6.52
C HIS A 414 -13.87 18.00 -7.29
N VAL A 415 -14.91 17.58 -6.59
CA VAL A 415 -16.07 16.90 -7.15
C VAL A 415 -17.30 17.74 -6.92
N GLU A 416 -18.09 17.93 -7.97
CA GLU A 416 -19.39 18.58 -7.92
C GLU A 416 -20.52 17.61 -8.25
N ALA A 417 -21.71 17.92 -7.77
CA ALA A 417 -22.96 17.26 -8.16
C ALA A 417 -23.96 18.32 -8.64
N TRP A 418 -24.86 17.91 -9.53
CA TRP A 418 -25.94 18.77 -10.01
C TRP A 418 -27.21 18.58 -9.20
N ASP A 419 -27.78 19.70 -8.76
CA ASP A 419 -29.12 19.81 -8.22
C ASP A 419 -29.97 20.78 -9.07
N SER A 420 -31.28 20.54 -9.13
CA SER A 420 -32.18 21.36 -9.97
C SER A 420 -32.39 22.79 -9.46
N GLU A 421 -32.23 23.03 -8.16
CA GLU A 421 -32.39 24.34 -7.53
C GLU A 421 -31.05 25.06 -7.37
N LEU A 422 -30.00 24.33 -6.95
CA LEU A 422 -28.67 24.90 -6.67
C LEU A 422 -27.76 24.95 -7.91
N GLY A 423 -28.04 24.17 -8.94
CA GLY A 423 -27.10 23.94 -10.04
C GLY A 423 -25.96 23.02 -9.59
N TRP A 424 -24.74 23.27 -10.10
CA TRP A 424 -23.55 22.55 -9.64
C TRP A 424 -23.16 23.03 -8.24
N TYR A 425 -23.00 22.09 -7.30
CA TYR A 425 -22.52 22.35 -5.95
C TYR A 425 -21.38 21.42 -5.56
N LEU A 426 -20.49 21.92 -4.71
CA LEU A 426 -19.32 21.18 -4.21
C LEU A 426 -19.75 20.00 -3.33
N VAL A 427 -19.22 18.82 -3.64
CA VAL A 427 -19.42 17.56 -2.88
C VAL A 427 -18.19 17.21 -2.06
N SER A 428 -17.01 17.22 -2.69
CA SER A 428 -15.72 17.01 -2.01
C SER A 428 -14.62 17.81 -2.69
N ASN A 429 -13.54 18.09 -1.98
CA ASN A 429 -12.29 18.57 -2.56
C ASN A 429 -11.11 17.81 -1.97
N GLY A 430 -10.00 17.83 -2.67
CA GLY A 430 -8.81 17.09 -2.28
C GLY A 430 -7.56 17.59 -2.98
N SER A 431 -6.42 17.09 -2.51
CA SER A 431 -5.11 17.42 -3.05
C SER A 431 -4.63 16.36 -4.05
N THR A 432 -3.76 15.45 -3.62
CA THR A 432 -3.22 14.37 -4.46
C THR A 432 -4.17 13.19 -4.58
N ILE A 433 -4.17 12.55 -5.75
CA ILE A 433 -4.90 11.29 -6.00
C ILE A 433 -3.96 10.08 -5.92
N GLY A 434 -2.98 9.99 -6.82
CA GLY A 434 -2.06 8.85 -6.89
C GLY A 434 -2.73 7.54 -7.31
N TYR A 435 -2.26 6.41 -6.77
CA TYR A 435 -2.75 5.08 -7.13
C TYR A 435 -4.23 4.91 -6.77
N ARG A 436 -4.61 5.39 -5.59
CA ARG A 436 -5.98 5.32 -5.09
C ARG A 436 -6.24 6.42 -4.07
N LYS A 437 -7.29 7.19 -4.30
CA LYS A 437 -7.87 8.13 -3.35
C LYS A 437 -9.36 7.84 -3.18
N VAL A 438 -9.82 7.73 -1.94
CA VAL A 438 -11.24 7.72 -1.62
C VAL A 438 -11.57 8.94 -0.76
N ASP A 439 -12.47 9.77 -1.25
CA ASP A 439 -13.09 10.84 -0.47
C ASP A 439 -14.32 10.26 0.21
N ARG A 440 -14.21 10.05 1.52
CA ARG A 440 -15.36 9.78 2.37
C ARG A 440 -15.95 11.11 2.78
N LEU A 441 -17.23 11.33 2.50
CA LEU A 441 -17.94 12.53 2.95
C LEU A 441 -18.04 12.53 4.48
N GLU A 442 -18.16 13.72 5.06
CA GLU A 442 -18.28 13.91 6.50
C GLU A 442 -19.42 13.08 7.09
N GLU A 443 -19.32 12.79 8.38
CA GLU A 443 -20.27 11.96 9.11
C GLU A 443 -21.71 12.49 8.94
N ASP A 444 -22.65 11.58 8.64
CA ASP A 444 -24.07 11.87 8.33
C ASP A 444 -24.33 12.67 7.02
N GLN A 445 -23.31 12.92 6.18
CA GLN A 445 -23.51 13.47 4.84
C GLN A 445 -23.67 12.36 3.79
N GLU A 446 -24.69 12.52 2.94
CA GLU A 446 -24.85 11.77 1.70
C GLU A 446 -25.17 12.72 0.55
N CYS A 447 -24.67 12.41 -0.64
CA CYS A 447 -25.01 13.10 -1.86
C CYS A 447 -26.00 12.27 -2.67
N ALA A 448 -27.06 12.91 -3.18
CA ALA A 448 -28.05 12.28 -4.06
C ALA A 448 -28.09 13.06 -5.38
N ALA A 449 -27.47 12.51 -6.42
CA ALA A 449 -27.36 13.22 -7.70
C ALA A 449 -27.44 12.28 -8.90
N ARG A 450 -27.84 12.83 -10.05
CA ARG A 450 -27.77 12.16 -11.35
C ARG A 450 -26.51 12.54 -12.12
N LEU A 451 -26.13 13.83 -12.08
CA LEU A 451 -24.92 14.32 -12.73
C LEU A 451 -23.86 14.55 -11.67
N VAL A 452 -22.67 14.00 -11.88
CA VAL A 452 -21.51 14.14 -10.99
C VAL A 452 -20.30 14.45 -11.85
N ARG A 453 -19.47 15.40 -11.42
CA ARG A 453 -18.32 15.88 -12.18
C ARG A 453 -17.08 15.91 -11.32
N LEU A 454 -16.00 15.28 -11.79
CA LEU A 454 -14.65 15.42 -11.25
C LEU A 454 -13.94 16.55 -12.00
N LEU A 455 -13.40 17.52 -11.28
CA LEU A 455 -12.66 18.65 -11.81
C LEU A 455 -11.22 18.62 -11.27
N ILE A 456 -10.24 18.70 -12.16
CA ILE A 456 -8.83 18.82 -11.82
C ILE A 456 -8.45 20.29 -11.87
N ASP A 457 -8.10 20.85 -10.73
CA ASP A 457 -7.81 22.28 -10.56
C ASP A 457 -6.33 22.60 -10.74
N ALA A 458 -5.46 21.65 -10.40
CA ALA A 458 -4.03 21.78 -10.58
C ALA A 458 -3.34 20.42 -10.78
N SER A 459 -2.32 20.39 -11.63
CA SER A 459 -1.51 19.21 -11.89
C SER A 459 -0.06 19.56 -12.28
N ARG A 460 0.85 18.59 -12.23
CA ARG A 460 2.27 18.73 -12.67
C ARG A 460 2.43 18.69 -14.20
N GLY A 461 1.36 18.41 -14.94
CA GLY A 461 1.26 18.27 -16.40
C GLY A 461 -0.08 17.63 -16.75
N ASP A 462 -0.37 17.37 -18.04
CA ASP A 462 -1.64 16.78 -18.53
C ASP A 462 -2.23 15.76 -17.52
N PRO A 463 -3.35 16.08 -16.82
CA PRO A 463 -3.90 15.18 -15.80
C PRO A 463 -4.44 13.91 -16.43
N LEU A 464 -4.19 12.77 -15.80
CA LEU A 464 -4.62 11.47 -16.29
C LEU A 464 -5.45 10.79 -15.21
N ILE A 465 -6.64 10.32 -15.57
CA ILE A 465 -7.55 9.61 -14.66
C ILE A 465 -7.88 8.26 -15.28
N CYS A 466 -7.64 7.18 -14.56
CA CYS A 466 -7.97 5.81 -15.00
C CYS A 466 -9.23 5.25 -14.34
N PHE A 467 -9.73 5.89 -13.29
CA PHE A 467 -10.96 5.46 -12.61
C PHE A 467 -11.62 6.62 -11.86
N PHE A 468 -12.95 6.69 -11.93
CA PHE A 468 -13.79 7.54 -11.08
C PHE A 468 -15.06 6.77 -10.71
N GLY A 469 -15.15 6.34 -9.45
CA GLY A 469 -16.21 5.49 -8.92
C GLY A 469 -16.99 6.18 -7.79
N LEU A 470 -18.24 5.77 -7.62
CA LEU A 470 -19.13 6.28 -6.56
C LEU A 470 -19.69 5.09 -5.76
N TYR A 471 -19.61 5.19 -4.44
CA TYR A 471 -19.99 4.12 -3.51
C TYR A 471 -20.80 4.64 -2.33
N PHE A 472 -21.45 3.72 -1.64
CA PHE A 472 -22.22 4.01 -0.44
C PHE A 472 -21.66 3.23 0.75
N ASP A 473 -20.92 3.94 1.59
CA ASP A 473 -20.44 3.48 2.88
C ASP A 473 -21.56 3.55 3.93
N MET A 474 -22.16 2.39 4.20
CA MET A 474 -23.19 2.23 5.23
C MET A 474 -22.65 2.34 6.66
N TYR A 475 -21.33 2.22 6.86
CA TYR A 475 -20.66 2.37 8.16
C TYR A 475 -20.33 3.84 8.47
N ASN A 476 -20.62 4.76 7.55
CA ASN A 476 -20.46 6.21 7.76
C ASN A 476 -21.61 6.87 8.52
N LEU A 477 -22.68 6.12 8.82
CA LEU A 477 -23.84 6.64 9.53
C LEU A 477 -23.75 6.22 11.00
N ARG A 478 -23.87 7.16 11.94
CA ARG A 478 -23.82 6.94 13.40
C ARG A 478 -24.85 5.94 13.96
N HIS A 479 -25.69 5.35 13.12
CA HIS A 479 -26.75 4.43 13.51
C HIS A 479 -26.40 2.96 13.27
N LEU A 480 -25.22 2.52 13.72
CA LEU A 480 -24.92 1.10 13.94
C LEU A 480 -25.30 0.61 15.34
N SER A 481 -26.24 1.29 16.01
CA SER A 481 -26.84 0.80 17.26
C SER A 481 -27.95 -0.25 17.04
N SER A 482 -28.08 -0.86 15.86
CA SER A 482 -29.20 -1.79 15.59
C SER A 482 -28.97 -2.92 14.56
N ILE A 483 -27.74 -3.33 14.27
CA ILE A 483 -27.48 -4.56 13.47
C ILE A 483 -26.70 -5.57 14.29
#